data_AF-A0A0F4GH37-F1
#
_entry.id   AF-A0A0F4GH37-F1
#
_cell.length_a   1.000
_cell.length_b   1.000
_cell.length_c   1.000
_cell.angle_alpha   90.00
_cell.angle_beta   90.00
_cell.angle_gamma   90.00
#
_symmetry.space_group_name_H-M   'P 1'
#
loop_
_entity.id
_entity.type
_entity.pdbx_description
1 polymer ?
#
loop_
_entity_poly.entity_id
_entity_poly.type
_entity_poly.pdbx_seq_one_letter_code
_entity_poly.pdbx_strand_id
1 'polypeptide(L)'
;MDTRSGIIEAEDYYTSINNEEVQSSFRSLDDPDCIDYLLNAAQSSERENFVLDFSDRAAYCAFDLAQDSFAALLDAERPAALSTRWINIWRPFQHSAVIELLARRYDFSPRLLALMCSDPKAPRHSQSRTTLSKSTNKRSWGRRSPTSSAPAENEYFIDQDELSAHSTISSKDSSFQGNLYKIVDDIWHYSSIDLGRSYICVGYNTLYGTKTQTSSSATSSSSSTTEDSPLPEVTRIWTWLLLCENSTILTLHEDPFPFSHPTALSPLQSRILSTTRQNLLNVFRSLSTLHSIPLLSHNPFTLLPIRTRLGCTPSETVHRPSDAPGLLFYYLFENWHNSYTLVVRKESRYGSELASLRREMFAQPRLHHIDRLDGLGKELNVLKRHYESYVRLIDRILEPQLPTAASLNNSQVVGSSADSRISLDTVRPVVLEKDSLLGVALSSAPRARFGRLRDLIRSYALEEVEGYLKEKEGLVAMVSGFVRPRRRRLFVILE
;
A
#
# COMPACT_ATOMS: atom_id res chain seq x y z
N MET A 1 -21.18 -34.01 -9.91
CA MET A 1 -22.05 -34.08 -8.72
C MET A 1 -21.53 -33.18 -7.61
N ASP A 2 -20.21 -33.10 -7.41
CA ASP A 2 -19.58 -32.25 -6.36
C ASP A 2 -19.79 -30.73 -6.48
N THR A 3 -19.85 -30.17 -7.68
CA THR A 3 -20.04 -28.71 -7.89
C THR A 3 -21.46 -28.26 -7.56
N ARG A 4 -22.48 -29.04 -7.94
CA ARG A 4 -23.88 -28.75 -7.56
C ARG A 4 -24.12 -28.81 -6.05
N SER A 5 -23.42 -29.72 -5.36
CA SER A 5 -23.48 -29.80 -3.90
C SER A 5 -22.93 -28.53 -3.22
N GLY A 6 -21.79 -28.01 -3.71
CA GLY A 6 -21.18 -26.79 -3.15
C GLY A 6 -21.97 -25.52 -3.40
N ILE A 7 -22.74 -25.43 -4.50
CA ILE A 7 -23.64 -24.31 -4.80
C ILE A 7 -24.80 -24.28 -3.78
N ILE A 8 -25.43 -25.43 -3.55
CA ILE A 8 -26.54 -25.55 -2.59
C ILE A 8 -26.05 -25.24 -1.17
N GLU A 9 -24.90 -25.77 -0.77
CA GLU A 9 -24.30 -25.51 0.54
C GLU A 9 -23.99 -24.01 0.76
N ALA A 10 -23.59 -23.29 -0.29
CA ALA A 10 -23.34 -21.85 -0.22
C ALA A 10 -24.65 -21.04 -0.10
N GLU A 11 -25.69 -21.40 -0.87
CA GLU A 11 -27.01 -20.75 -0.79
C GLU A 11 -27.69 -20.97 0.56
N ASP A 12 -27.62 -22.20 1.07
CA ASP A 12 -28.11 -22.56 2.41
C ASP A 12 -27.38 -21.76 3.50
N TYR A 13 -26.06 -21.59 3.37
CA TYR A 13 -25.27 -20.78 4.28
C TYR A 13 -25.76 -19.33 4.34
N TYR A 14 -25.89 -18.63 3.21
CA TYR A 14 -26.37 -17.24 3.23
C TYR A 14 -27.82 -17.12 3.71
N THR A 15 -28.67 -18.10 3.36
CA THR A 15 -30.07 -18.13 3.82
C THR A 15 -30.18 -18.38 5.33
N SER A 16 -29.24 -19.13 5.91
CA SER A 16 -29.21 -19.41 7.35
C SER A 16 -28.82 -18.20 8.21
N ILE A 17 -28.17 -17.19 7.63
CA ILE A 17 -27.78 -15.97 8.33
C ILE A 17 -29.04 -15.11 8.50
N ASN A 18 -29.37 -14.78 9.75
CA ASN A 18 -30.55 -13.99 10.10
C ASN A 18 -30.37 -12.49 9.80
N ASN A 19 -30.17 -12.15 8.53
CA ASN A 19 -30.00 -10.78 8.03
C ASN A 19 -30.50 -10.69 6.57
N GLU A 20 -31.50 -9.85 6.32
CA GLU A 20 -32.16 -9.72 5.00
C GLU A 20 -31.23 -9.21 3.90
N GLU A 21 -30.28 -8.33 4.24
CA GLU A 21 -29.32 -7.79 3.28
C GLU A 21 -28.34 -8.88 2.83
N VAL A 22 -27.83 -9.71 3.76
CA VAL A 22 -26.97 -10.85 3.43
C VAL A 22 -27.71 -11.85 2.54
N GLN A 23 -28.96 -12.18 2.87
CA GLN A 23 -29.76 -13.14 2.11
C GLN A 23 -30.03 -12.68 0.67
N SER A 24 -30.15 -11.37 0.42
CA SER A 24 -30.52 -10.82 -0.89
C SER A 24 -29.33 -10.32 -1.72
N SER A 25 -28.19 -10.01 -1.10
CA SER A 25 -27.07 -9.33 -1.77
C SER A 25 -26.04 -10.28 -2.40
N PHE A 26 -25.86 -11.47 -1.85
CA PHE A 26 -24.88 -12.43 -2.36
C PHE A 26 -25.35 -13.07 -3.67
N ARG A 27 -24.52 -12.94 -4.71
CA ARG A 27 -24.77 -13.51 -6.04
C ARG A 27 -23.61 -14.38 -6.48
N SER A 28 -23.92 -15.44 -7.22
CA SER A 28 -22.90 -16.34 -7.77
C SER A 28 -22.08 -15.65 -8.86
N LEU A 29 -20.76 -15.72 -8.73
CA LEU A 29 -19.80 -15.31 -9.75
C LEU A 29 -19.67 -16.37 -10.88
N ASP A 30 -20.26 -17.54 -10.67
CA ASP A 30 -20.32 -18.64 -11.64
C ASP A 30 -21.66 -18.69 -12.39
N ASP A 31 -22.52 -17.69 -12.19
CA ASP A 31 -23.78 -17.53 -12.92
C ASP A 31 -23.61 -16.56 -14.12
N PRO A 32 -23.83 -17.00 -15.37
CA PRO A 32 -23.64 -16.17 -16.56
C PRO A 32 -24.58 -14.95 -16.57
N ASP A 33 -25.71 -14.99 -15.88
CA ASP A 33 -26.64 -13.87 -15.84
C ASP A 33 -26.17 -12.76 -14.87
N CYS A 34 -25.34 -13.11 -13.89
CA CYS A 34 -24.85 -12.19 -12.86
C CYS A 34 -23.45 -11.62 -13.15
N ILE A 35 -22.62 -12.32 -13.95
CA ILE A 35 -21.19 -12.00 -14.08
C ILE A 35 -20.92 -10.58 -14.56
N ASP A 36 -21.60 -10.11 -15.61
CA ASP A 36 -21.38 -8.77 -16.16
C ASP A 36 -21.74 -7.67 -15.15
N TYR A 37 -22.82 -7.87 -14.39
CA TYR A 37 -23.20 -6.97 -13.30
C TYR A 37 -22.12 -6.93 -12.21
N LEU A 38 -21.63 -8.10 -11.77
CA LEU A 38 -20.61 -8.19 -10.72
C LEU A 38 -19.28 -7.56 -11.15
N LEU A 39 -18.87 -7.75 -12.41
CA LEU A 39 -17.66 -7.15 -12.96
C LEU A 39 -17.78 -5.62 -13.08
N ASN A 40 -18.92 -5.13 -13.54
CA ASN A 40 -19.18 -3.69 -13.62
C ASN A 40 -19.23 -3.05 -12.22
N ALA A 41 -19.84 -3.74 -11.24
CA ALA A 41 -19.85 -3.29 -9.85
C ALA A 41 -18.42 -3.22 -9.27
N ALA A 42 -17.60 -4.26 -9.44
CA ALA A 42 -16.21 -4.27 -8.98
C ALA A 42 -15.36 -3.13 -9.58
N GLN A 43 -15.65 -2.73 -10.82
CA GLN A 43 -14.96 -1.63 -11.50
C GLN A 43 -15.49 -0.24 -11.13
N SER A 44 -16.78 -0.11 -10.80
CA SER A 44 -17.45 1.18 -10.57
C SER A 44 -16.89 1.92 -9.36
N SER A 45 -16.48 3.19 -9.54
CA SER A 45 -15.96 4.04 -8.45
C SER A 45 -16.95 4.32 -7.31
N GLU A 46 -18.23 4.06 -7.54
CA GLU A 46 -19.30 4.30 -6.57
C GLU A 46 -19.34 3.26 -5.45
N ARG A 47 -18.88 2.03 -5.74
CA ARG A 47 -18.84 0.96 -4.75
C ARG A 47 -17.81 1.24 -3.66
N GLU A 48 -18.21 1.03 -2.42
CA GLU A 48 -17.43 1.34 -1.22
C GLU A 48 -16.76 0.10 -0.64
N ASN A 49 -17.45 -1.04 -0.67
CA ASN A 49 -16.88 -2.30 -0.22
C ASN A 49 -17.45 -3.50 -0.99
N PHE A 50 -16.79 -4.64 -0.87
CA PHE A 50 -17.37 -5.92 -1.27
C PHE A 50 -16.84 -7.07 -0.43
N VAL A 51 -17.60 -8.15 -0.37
CA VAL A 51 -17.20 -9.43 0.20
C VAL A 51 -17.39 -10.52 -0.84
N LEU A 52 -16.31 -11.27 -1.10
CA LEU A 52 -16.31 -12.40 -2.03
C LEU A 52 -15.84 -13.65 -1.28
N ASP A 53 -16.72 -14.65 -1.20
CA ASP A 53 -16.39 -15.96 -0.66
C ASP A 53 -16.21 -16.94 -1.83
N PHE A 54 -15.14 -17.73 -1.81
CA PHE A 54 -14.89 -18.70 -2.86
C PHE A 54 -14.14 -19.94 -2.38
N SER A 55 -14.28 -21.01 -3.16
CA SER A 55 -13.46 -22.22 -3.14
C SER A 55 -13.33 -22.77 -4.55
N ASP A 56 -12.76 -23.96 -4.73
CA ASP A 56 -12.82 -24.68 -6.00
C ASP A 56 -14.26 -24.92 -6.50
N ARG A 57 -15.25 -25.00 -5.61
CA ARG A 57 -16.63 -25.42 -5.92
C ARG A 57 -17.59 -24.28 -6.24
N ALA A 58 -17.48 -23.16 -5.55
CA ALA A 58 -18.40 -22.03 -5.67
C ALA A 58 -17.67 -20.70 -5.45
N ALA A 59 -18.16 -19.61 -6.04
CA ALA A 59 -17.78 -18.25 -5.68
C ALA A 59 -19.01 -17.34 -5.65
N TYR A 60 -19.17 -16.60 -4.55
CA TYR A 60 -20.29 -15.68 -4.32
C TYR A 60 -19.75 -14.33 -3.89
N CYS A 61 -20.40 -13.25 -4.34
CA CYS A 61 -19.99 -11.89 -4.03
C CYS A 61 -21.21 -11.02 -3.66
N ALA A 62 -21.01 -10.13 -2.69
CA ALA A 62 -21.91 -9.05 -2.34
C ALA A 62 -21.15 -7.72 -2.29
N PHE A 63 -21.84 -6.61 -2.59
CA PHE A 63 -21.28 -5.26 -2.61
C PHE A 63 -21.99 -4.38 -1.58
N ASP A 64 -21.26 -3.40 -1.06
CA ASP A 64 -21.74 -2.32 -0.19
C ASP A 64 -22.52 -2.80 1.04
N LEU A 65 -22.06 -3.87 1.69
CA LEU A 65 -22.71 -4.41 2.89
C LEU A 65 -22.62 -3.41 4.04
N ALA A 66 -23.72 -3.27 4.78
CA ALA A 66 -23.76 -2.49 6.01
C ALA A 66 -22.98 -3.15 7.16
N GLN A 67 -22.68 -2.37 8.21
CA GLN A 67 -21.95 -2.83 9.39
C GLN A 67 -22.60 -4.05 10.07
N ASP A 68 -23.92 -4.03 10.26
CA ASP A 68 -24.65 -5.11 10.92
C ASP A 68 -24.60 -6.41 10.10
N SER A 69 -24.61 -6.28 8.78
CA SER A 69 -24.48 -7.40 7.84
C SER A 69 -23.07 -7.98 7.83
N PHE A 70 -22.04 -7.13 7.96
CA PHE A 70 -20.67 -7.58 8.22
C PHE A 70 -20.55 -8.35 9.53
N ALA A 71 -21.18 -7.86 10.61
CA ALA A 71 -21.18 -8.52 11.91
C ALA A 71 -21.78 -9.93 11.82
N ALA A 72 -23.00 -10.02 11.29
CA ALA A 72 -23.71 -11.28 11.11
C ALA A 72 -22.91 -12.28 10.25
N LEU A 73 -22.27 -11.80 9.19
CA LEU A 73 -21.46 -12.62 8.29
C LEU A 73 -20.14 -13.11 8.91
N LEU A 74 -19.57 -12.36 9.87
CA LEU A 74 -18.32 -12.72 10.56
C LEU A 74 -18.55 -13.64 11.76
N ASP A 75 -19.75 -13.59 12.35
CA ASP A 75 -20.18 -14.48 13.44
C ASP A 75 -20.64 -15.84 12.93
N ALA A 76 -21.16 -15.92 11.70
CA ALA A 76 -21.56 -17.17 11.07
C ALA A 76 -20.36 -18.06 10.73
N GLU A 77 -20.48 -19.36 11.01
CA GLU A 77 -19.46 -20.35 10.63
C GLU A 77 -19.53 -20.65 9.14
N ARG A 78 -18.40 -20.47 8.45
CA ARG A 78 -18.34 -20.57 6.99
C ARG A 78 -18.27 -22.04 6.55
N PRO A 79 -19.07 -22.47 5.56
CA PRO A 79 -19.04 -23.83 5.05
C PRO A 79 -17.73 -24.17 4.32
N ALA A 80 -17.41 -25.45 4.22
CA ALA A 80 -16.23 -25.92 3.50
C ALA A 80 -16.30 -25.60 1.99
N ALA A 81 -17.52 -25.48 1.43
CA ALA A 81 -17.76 -25.00 0.08
C ALA A 81 -17.29 -23.56 -0.18
N LEU A 82 -16.96 -22.79 0.87
CA LEU A 82 -16.47 -21.41 0.78
C LEU A 82 -15.18 -21.27 1.60
N SER A 83 -14.09 -21.92 1.19
CA SER A 83 -12.87 -21.98 2.01
C SER A 83 -12.18 -20.64 2.24
N THR A 84 -12.34 -19.67 1.34
CA THR A 84 -11.62 -18.39 1.36
C THR A 84 -12.59 -17.21 1.28
N ARG A 85 -12.35 -16.17 2.08
CA ARG A 85 -13.10 -14.89 2.01
C ARG A 85 -12.18 -13.76 1.64
N TRP A 86 -12.62 -12.91 0.74
CA TRP A 86 -11.95 -11.66 0.39
C TRP A 86 -12.88 -10.49 0.73
N ILE A 87 -12.44 -9.63 1.64
CA ILE A 87 -13.13 -8.37 1.96
C ILE A 87 -12.28 -7.23 1.41
N ASN A 88 -12.90 -6.38 0.60
CA ASN A 88 -12.24 -5.19 0.07
C ASN A 88 -12.97 -3.94 0.56
N ILE A 89 -12.23 -2.98 1.10
CA ILE A 89 -12.74 -1.70 1.58
C ILE A 89 -12.02 -0.57 0.87
N TRP A 90 -12.77 0.28 0.19
CA TRP A 90 -12.29 1.56 -0.32
C TRP A 90 -12.46 2.64 0.75
N ARG A 91 -11.61 3.67 0.74
CA ARG A 91 -11.79 4.85 1.59
C ARG A 91 -11.95 4.49 3.08
N PRO A 92 -10.97 3.77 3.69
CA PRO A 92 -11.13 3.19 5.02
C PRO A 92 -11.53 4.17 6.12
N PHE A 93 -11.14 5.45 5.99
CA PHE A 93 -11.56 6.52 6.91
C PHE A 93 -13.09 6.70 7.01
N GLN A 94 -13.85 6.29 6.00
CA GLN A 94 -15.33 6.34 5.99
C GLN A 94 -15.97 5.07 6.58
N HIS A 95 -15.20 4.01 6.78
CA HIS A 95 -15.66 2.70 7.26
C HIS A 95 -15.05 2.32 8.61
N SER A 96 -14.76 3.30 9.47
CA SER A 96 -14.12 3.09 10.78
C SER A 96 -14.85 2.04 11.61
N ALA A 97 -16.17 2.04 11.63
CA ALA A 97 -16.96 1.08 12.40
C ALA A 97 -16.81 -0.38 11.89
N VAL A 98 -16.71 -0.58 10.58
CA VAL A 98 -16.45 -1.91 9.99
C VAL A 98 -15.01 -2.35 10.29
N ILE A 99 -14.05 -1.43 10.20
CA ILE A 99 -12.64 -1.71 10.52
C ILE A 99 -12.47 -2.04 12.00
N GLU A 100 -13.16 -1.36 12.91
CA GLU A 100 -13.18 -1.68 14.34
C GLU A 100 -13.75 -3.07 14.60
N LEU A 101 -14.80 -3.47 13.86
CA LEU A 101 -15.36 -4.82 13.96
C LEU A 101 -14.35 -5.88 13.51
N LEU A 102 -13.69 -5.66 12.36
CA LEU A 102 -12.63 -6.54 11.86
C LEU A 102 -11.45 -6.60 12.85
N ALA A 103 -11.08 -5.47 13.43
CA ALA A 103 -10.02 -5.37 14.43
C ALA A 103 -10.32 -6.18 15.68
N ARG A 104 -11.56 -6.15 16.18
CA ARG A 104 -12.00 -6.98 17.31
C ARG A 104 -11.98 -8.46 16.95
N ARG A 105 -12.42 -8.82 15.74
CA ARG A 105 -12.49 -10.23 15.30
C ARG A 105 -11.12 -10.86 15.13
N TYR A 106 -10.14 -10.11 14.61
CA TYR A 106 -8.81 -10.63 14.27
C TYR A 106 -7.70 -10.13 15.21
N ASP A 107 -8.05 -9.44 16.30
CA ASP A 107 -7.14 -8.88 17.31
C ASP A 107 -6.08 -7.93 16.71
N PHE A 108 -6.51 -6.96 15.89
CA PHE A 108 -5.60 -5.95 15.33
C PHE A 108 -4.91 -5.16 16.44
N SER A 109 -3.62 -4.89 16.24
CA SER A 109 -2.89 -4.03 17.16
C SER A 109 -3.57 -2.65 17.24
N PRO A 110 -3.63 -2.02 18.43
CA PRO A 110 -4.21 -0.69 18.58
C PRO A 110 -3.56 0.34 17.66
N ARG A 111 -2.26 0.15 17.40
CA ARG A 111 -1.51 0.93 16.42
C ARG A 111 -2.07 0.74 15.01
N LEU A 112 -2.23 -0.50 14.53
CA LEU A 112 -2.76 -0.76 13.19
C LEU A 112 -4.17 -0.19 13.00
N LEU A 113 -5.05 -0.38 13.98
CA LEU A 113 -6.40 0.17 13.97
C LEU A 113 -6.39 1.70 13.88
N ALA A 114 -5.60 2.36 14.73
CA ALA A 114 -5.48 3.83 14.72
C ALA A 114 -4.93 4.35 13.37
N LEU A 115 -4.01 3.61 12.74
CA LEU A 115 -3.47 3.97 11.43
C LEU A 115 -4.53 3.84 10.31
N MET A 116 -5.32 2.76 10.30
CA MET A 116 -6.36 2.54 9.30
C MET A 116 -7.52 3.53 9.41
N CYS A 117 -7.88 3.92 10.63
CA CYS A 117 -8.96 4.88 10.92
C CYS A 117 -8.50 6.34 10.92
N SER A 118 -7.25 6.63 10.56
CA SER A 118 -6.76 8.01 10.54
C SER A 118 -7.42 8.86 9.44
N ASP A 119 -7.59 10.15 9.69
CA ASP A 119 -8.17 11.07 8.72
C ASP A 119 -7.23 11.29 7.52
N PRO A 120 -7.76 11.41 6.30
CA PRO A 120 -6.95 11.74 5.13
C PRO A 120 -6.32 13.14 5.27
N LYS A 121 -5.16 13.33 4.63
CA LYS A 121 -4.44 14.62 4.66
C LYS A 121 -5.24 15.70 3.94
N ALA A 122 -5.76 16.69 4.68
CA ALA A 122 -6.39 17.87 4.09
C ALA A 122 -5.47 18.53 3.05
N PRO A 123 -5.98 18.93 1.87
CA PRO A 123 -5.19 19.66 0.91
C PRO A 123 -4.62 20.88 1.59
N ARG A 124 -3.33 21.15 1.39
CA ARG A 124 -2.73 22.39 1.84
C ARG A 124 -3.48 23.51 1.13
N HIS A 125 -4.45 24.11 1.80
CA HIS A 125 -4.89 25.44 1.42
C HIS A 125 -3.62 26.28 1.43
N SER A 126 -3.27 26.82 0.27
CA SER A 126 -2.40 27.97 0.16
C SER A 126 -3.01 29.01 1.10
N GLN A 127 -2.55 29.02 2.35
CA GLN A 127 -2.67 30.20 3.17
C GLN A 127 -1.92 31.21 2.34
N SER A 128 -2.67 32.08 1.67
CA SER A 128 -2.11 33.30 1.13
C SER A 128 -1.22 33.83 2.25
N ARG A 129 0.04 34.09 1.90
CA ARG A 129 0.92 34.85 2.77
C ARG A 129 0.22 36.16 3.00
N THR A 130 -0.63 36.21 4.03
CA THR A 130 -1.07 37.45 4.64
C THR A 130 0.23 38.09 5.04
N THR A 131 0.52 39.16 4.33
CA THR A 131 1.68 40.01 4.52
C THR A 131 1.77 40.32 6.00
N LEU A 132 2.66 39.63 6.72
CA LEU A 132 3.11 40.07 8.03
C LEU A 132 3.64 41.48 7.81
N SER A 133 2.81 42.45 8.19
CA SER A 133 3.21 43.84 8.31
C SER A 133 4.39 43.85 9.26
N LYS A 134 5.56 44.20 8.72
CA LYS A 134 6.77 44.44 9.49
C LYS A 134 6.51 45.63 10.42
N SER A 135 5.96 45.38 11.59
CA SER A 135 6.01 46.31 12.71
C SER A 135 7.47 46.45 13.11
N THR A 136 8.08 47.54 12.64
CA THR A 136 9.45 47.93 12.92
C THR A 136 9.47 48.59 14.29
N ASN A 137 9.50 47.79 15.36
CA ASN A 137 9.81 48.31 16.69
C ASN A 137 11.32 48.57 16.77
N LYS A 138 11.72 49.78 16.38
CA LYS A 138 13.04 50.35 16.63
C LYS A 138 13.27 50.39 18.15
N ARG A 139 14.22 49.57 18.60
CA ARG A 139 14.83 49.68 19.94
C ARG A 139 15.55 51.02 20.03
N SER A 140 15.07 51.92 20.88
CA SER A 140 15.78 53.12 21.30
C SER A 140 16.54 52.82 22.59
N TRP A 141 17.86 52.99 22.53
CA TRP A 141 18.79 52.92 23.66
C TRP A 141 18.70 54.19 24.51
N GLY A 142 18.58 54.04 25.83
CA GLY A 142 18.64 55.12 26.81
C GLY A 142 19.33 54.67 28.11
N ARG A 143 20.35 55.42 28.51
CA ARG A 143 21.39 55.19 29.54
C ARG A 143 20.93 55.16 31.02
N ARG A 144 21.66 54.34 31.81
CA ARG A 144 22.25 54.52 33.18
C ARG A 144 21.27 54.82 34.35
N SER A 145 21.33 54.13 35.50
CA SER A 145 22.39 54.19 36.53
C SER A 145 22.21 53.10 37.63
N PRO A 146 23.19 52.90 38.55
CA PRO A 146 23.42 51.66 39.31
C PRO A 146 23.15 51.75 40.84
N THR A 147 22.87 50.60 41.49
CA THR A 147 22.98 50.34 42.95
C THR A 147 22.87 48.81 43.17
N SER A 148 23.95 48.06 43.42
CA SER A 148 24.62 47.76 44.71
C SER A 148 23.86 46.80 45.65
N SER A 149 24.27 45.53 45.70
CA SER A 149 24.57 44.75 46.93
C SER A 149 24.79 43.24 46.63
N ALA A 150 25.99 42.73 46.95
CA ALA A 150 26.38 41.31 47.02
C ALA A 150 25.94 40.70 48.39
N PRO A 151 26.32 39.47 48.84
CA PRO A 151 27.20 38.43 48.24
C PRO A 151 26.75 36.95 48.49
N ALA A 152 27.66 36.01 48.15
CA ALA A 152 27.82 34.64 48.65
C ALA A 152 26.86 33.57 48.08
N GLU A 153 27.19 32.31 47.85
CA GLU A 153 28.38 31.44 47.78
C GLU A 153 27.76 30.04 47.58
N ASN A 154 28.16 29.28 46.56
CA ASN A 154 28.41 27.83 46.67
C ASN A 154 28.68 27.24 45.28
N GLU A 155 29.96 26.95 45.07
CA GLU A 155 30.43 25.97 44.12
C GLU A 155 29.95 24.58 44.52
N TYR A 156 29.24 23.90 43.63
CA TYR A 156 29.36 22.46 43.49
C TYR A 156 29.37 22.13 41.99
N PHE A 157 30.55 21.77 41.50
CA PHE A 157 30.77 21.05 40.26
C PHE A 157 29.99 19.72 40.32
N ILE A 158 28.97 19.59 39.47
CA ILE A 158 28.50 18.29 38.99
C ILE A 158 28.44 18.41 37.47
N ASP A 159 29.34 17.66 36.84
CA ASP A 159 29.43 17.43 35.40
C ASP A 159 28.07 16.92 34.90
N GLN A 160 27.32 17.77 34.21
CA GLN A 160 26.01 17.44 33.63
C GLN A 160 26.06 17.66 32.12
N ASP A 161 26.46 16.58 31.45
CA ASP A 161 25.85 16.05 30.22
C ASP A 161 25.25 17.10 29.27
N GLU A 162 26.02 17.49 28.24
CA GLU A 162 25.64 18.35 27.11
C GLU A 162 24.56 17.73 26.19
N LEU A 163 23.62 16.96 26.74
CA LEU A 163 22.46 16.39 26.05
C LEU A 163 21.12 16.98 26.53
N SER A 164 21.14 17.86 27.53
CA SER A 164 19.91 18.46 28.12
C SER A 164 19.50 19.82 27.49
N ALA A 165 20.36 20.44 26.69
CA ALA A 165 20.13 21.79 26.15
C ALA A 165 19.18 21.88 24.94
N HIS A 166 18.59 20.76 24.49
CA HIS A 166 17.52 20.75 23.47
C HIS A 166 16.11 20.58 24.05
N SER A 167 15.96 20.53 25.38
CA SER A 167 14.65 20.38 26.06
C SER A 167 13.85 21.69 26.20
N THR A 168 13.97 22.60 25.24
CA THR A 168 13.03 23.72 25.09
C THR A 168 12.73 23.98 23.62
N ILE A 169 12.37 22.92 22.88
CA ILE A 169 11.54 23.08 21.70
C ILE A 169 10.11 23.25 22.19
N SER A 170 9.65 24.49 22.08
CA SER A 170 8.28 24.95 22.29
C SER A 170 7.24 23.87 21.94
N SER A 171 6.43 23.54 22.94
CA SER A 171 5.31 22.61 23.00
C SER A 171 4.16 22.90 22.02
N LYS A 172 4.43 22.95 20.70
CA LYS A 172 3.43 23.02 19.61
C LYS A 172 3.90 22.38 18.29
N ASP A 173 4.83 21.43 18.31
CA ASP A 173 5.21 20.70 17.10
C ASP A 173 4.32 19.48 16.85
N SER A 174 3.50 19.63 15.81
CA SER A 174 2.60 18.69 15.12
C SER A 174 3.27 17.43 14.54
N SER A 175 4.34 16.94 15.16
CA SER A 175 5.01 15.67 14.86
C SER A 175 4.54 14.52 15.76
N PHE A 176 3.90 14.82 16.89
CA PHE A 176 3.43 13.80 17.85
C PHE A 176 1.94 13.41 17.72
N GLN A 177 1.16 14.13 16.91
CA GLN A 177 -0.18 13.70 16.51
C GLN A 177 -0.06 12.97 15.17
N GLY A 178 0.40 11.72 15.24
CA GLY A 178 0.90 10.91 14.13
C GLY A 178 -0.17 10.48 13.14
N ASN A 179 -0.50 11.35 12.18
CA ASN A 179 -1.27 10.96 11.00
C ASN A 179 -0.36 10.18 10.03
N LEU A 180 -0.63 8.88 9.84
CA LEU A 180 0.11 8.01 8.92
C LEU A 180 0.19 8.59 7.52
N TYR A 181 -0.91 9.14 7.02
CA TYR A 181 -0.98 9.69 5.67
C TYR A 181 0.01 10.83 5.45
N LYS A 182 0.44 11.53 6.50
CA LYS A 182 1.54 12.52 6.39
C LYS A 182 2.87 11.83 6.07
N ILE A 183 3.21 10.76 6.79
CA ILE A 183 4.45 10.01 6.59
C ILE A 183 4.44 9.31 5.22
N VAL A 184 3.32 8.68 4.88
CA VAL A 184 3.15 7.92 3.63
C VAL A 184 3.19 8.83 2.40
N ASP A 185 2.61 10.03 2.49
CA ASP A 185 2.66 11.01 1.41
C ASP A 185 4.07 11.60 1.22
N ASP A 186 4.79 11.86 2.33
CA ASP A 186 6.14 12.41 2.29
C ASP A 186 7.19 11.35 1.84
N ILE A 187 6.95 10.06 2.12
CA ILE A 187 7.92 8.98 1.86
C ILE A 187 7.33 7.92 0.91
N TRP A 188 7.63 8.05 -0.38
CA TRP A 188 7.10 7.19 -1.45
C TRP A 188 7.51 5.71 -1.38
N HIS A 189 8.61 5.40 -0.67
CA HIS A 189 9.09 4.04 -0.46
C HIS A 189 8.73 3.49 0.93
N TYR A 190 7.92 4.22 1.70
CA TYR A 190 7.44 3.76 2.99
C TYR A 190 6.68 2.44 2.83
N SER A 191 6.97 1.52 3.74
CA SER A 191 6.29 0.24 3.88
C SER A 191 6.21 -0.12 5.34
N SER A 192 5.23 -0.92 5.70
CA SER A 192 5.02 -1.41 7.05
C SER A 192 4.64 -2.88 7.02
N ILE A 193 5.07 -3.62 8.03
CA ILE A 193 4.58 -4.97 8.30
C ILE A 193 4.14 -5.01 9.76
N ASP A 194 2.97 -5.59 10.01
CA ASP A 194 2.43 -5.79 11.34
C ASP A 194 2.01 -7.26 11.48
N LEU A 195 2.46 -7.92 12.53
CA LEU A 195 2.25 -9.33 12.78
C LEU A 195 1.43 -9.47 14.07
N GLY A 196 0.15 -9.82 13.90
CA GLY A 196 -0.72 -10.18 15.02
C GLY A 196 -0.69 -11.68 15.29
N ARG A 197 -1.53 -12.13 16.23
CA ARG A 197 -1.69 -13.57 16.50
C ARG A 197 -2.49 -14.26 15.39
N SER A 198 -3.54 -13.60 14.91
CA SER A 198 -4.45 -14.15 13.92
C SER A 198 -4.37 -13.46 12.57
N TYR A 199 -3.34 -12.63 12.33
CA TYR A 199 -3.13 -11.98 11.03
C TYR A 199 -1.66 -11.61 10.75
N ILE A 200 -1.34 -11.50 9.46
CA ILE A 200 -0.21 -10.73 8.93
C ILE A 200 -0.77 -9.56 8.11
N CYS A 201 -0.27 -8.35 8.34
CA CYS A 201 -0.65 -7.15 7.62
C CYS A 201 0.57 -6.52 6.95
N VAL A 202 0.44 -6.21 5.67
CA VAL A 202 1.46 -5.51 4.89
C VAL A 202 0.85 -4.20 4.41
N GLY A 203 1.49 -3.09 4.73
CA GLY A 203 1.18 -1.77 4.22
C GLY A 203 2.24 -1.33 3.22
N TYR A 204 1.83 -0.92 2.03
CA TYR A 204 2.76 -0.49 0.99
C TYR A 204 2.13 0.55 0.07
N ASN A 205 3.00 1.39 -0.49
CA ASN A 205 2.62 2.29 -1.56
C ASN A 205 2.57 1.52 -2.89
N THR A 206 1.49 1.68 -3.64
CA THR A 206 1.39 1.26 -5.04
C THR A 206 1.52 2.47 -5.94
N LEU A 207 2.31 2.35 -7.00
CA LEU A 207 2.53 3.42 -7.98
C LEU A 207 1.73 3.13 -9.26
N TYR A 208 1.05 4.15 -9.78
CA TYR A 208 0.26 4.10 -11.00
C TYR A 208 0.76 5.16 -11.98
N GLY A 209 1.18 4.76 -13.18
CA GLY A 209 1.54 5.73 -14.23
C GLY A 209 0.30 6.44 -14.77
N THR A 210 0.27 7.77 -14.69
CA THR A 210 -0.90 8.60 -15.06
C THR A 210 -0.74 9.32 -16.38
N LYS A 211 0.16 8.84 -17.25
CA LYS A 211 0.46 9.49 -18.54
C LYS A 211 -0.81 9.78 -19.33
N THR A 212 -1.01 11.06 -19.63
CA THR A 212 -2.02 11.52 -20.59
C THR A 212 -1.34 11.55 -21.96
N GLN A 213 -1.83 10.76 -22.92
CA GLN A 213 -1.21 10.65 -24.26
C GLN A 213 -1.21 11.96 -25.05
N THR A 214 -1.86 13.02 -24.56
CA THR A 214 -2.04 14.31 -25.24
C THR A 214 -1.02 15.39 -24.86
N SER A 215 -0.08 15.13 -23.95
CA SER A 215 0.90 16.15 -23.51
C SER A 215 2.15 16.26 -24.40
N SER A 216 2.06 15.94 -25.69
CA SER A 216 3.14 16.19 -26.66
C SER A 216 3.05 17.56 -27.33
N SER A 217 2.03 18.36 -27.00
CA SER A 217 1.90 19.71 -27.56
C SER A 217 1.01 20.60 -26.69
N ALA A 218 1.52 21.81 -26.41
CA ALA A 218 0.85 22.96 -25.83
C ALA A 218 0.90 23.11 -24.29
N THR A 219 1.69 24.12 -23.88
CA THR A 219 1.45 25.02 -22.75
C THR A 219 1.09 24.41 -21.40
N SER A 220 2.08 24.42 -20.53
CA SER A 220 1.97 24.45 -19.07
C SER A 220 0.86 25.41 -18.61
N SER A 221 -0.36 24.89 -18.49
CA SER A 221 -1.45 25.50 -17.75
C SER A 221 -1.60 24.70 -16.47
N SER A 222 -1.21 25.38 -15.41
CA SER A 222 -1.21 25.00 -14.01
C SER A 222 -2.49 24.25 -13.58
N SER A 223 -2.35 22.96 -13.27
CA SER A 223 -3.12 22.35 -12.18
C SER A 223 -2.22 22.33 -10.94
N SER A 224 -2.54 23.18 -9.98
CA SER A 224 -1.69 23.60 -8.87
C SER A 224 -1.56 22.57 -7.74
N THR A 225 -1.35 21.30 -8.04
CA THR A 225 -1.22 20.24 -7.01
C THR A 225 0.02 19.35 -7.17
N THR A 226 0.83 19.52 -8.22
CA THR A 226 1.89 18.56 -8.59
C THR A 226 3.31 19.09 -8.62
N GLU A 227 3.56 20.39 -8.36
CA GLU A 227 4.92 20.95 -8.44
C GLU A 227 5.90 20.37 -7.40
N ASP A 228 5.39 19.82 -6.29
CA ASP A 228 6.21 19.21 -5.23
C ASP A 228 6.31 17.67 -5.31
N SER A 229 5.70 17.02 -6.30
CA SER A 229 5.75 15.56 -6.41
C SER A 229 7.12 15.10 -6.92
N PRO A 230 7.81 14.17 -6.24
CA PRO A 230 9.08 13.63 -6.73
C PRO A 230 8.93 12.81 -8.02
N LEU A 231 7.70 12.40 -8.37
CA LEU A 231 7.37 11.73 -9.63
C LEU A 231 6.14 12.42 -10.26
N PRO A 232 6.31 13.26 -11.29
CA PRO A 232 5.24 14.13 -11.80
C PRO A 232 4.14 13.39 -12.60
N GLU A 233 4.42 12.18 -13.10
CA GLU A 233 3.51 11.37 -13.92
C GLU A 233 3.03 10.09 -13.21
N VAL A 234 3.13 10.05 -11.88
CA VAL A 234 2.79 8.89 -11.08
C VAL A 234 1.83 9.29 -9.97
N THR A 235 0.75 8.52 -9.82
CA THR A 235 -0.10 8.58 -8.64
C THR A 235 0.27 7.45 -7.70
N ARG A 236 0.53 7.82 -6.46
CA ARG A 236 0.86 6.92 -5.35
C ARG A 236 -0.40 6.68 -4.53
N ILE A 237 -0.65 5.42 -4.16
CA ILE A 237 -1.80 5.02 -3.35
C ILE A 237 -1.32 4.05 -2.28
N TRP A 238 -1.63 4.33 -1.03
CA TRP A 238 -1.37 3.44 0.09
C TRP A 238 -2.39 2.30 0.12
N THR A 239 -1.90 1.07 0.31
CA THR A 239 -2.72 -0.13 0.40
C THR A 239 -2.30 -0.94 1.61
N TRP A 240 -3.28 -1.37 2.40
CA TRP A 240 -3.11 -2.43 3.39
C TRP A 240 -3.63 -3.74 2.82
N LEU A 241 -2.87 -4.80 3.01
CA LEU A 241 -3.21 -6.15 2.63
C LEU A 241 -2.99 -7.07 3.82
N LEU A 242 -4.03 -7.79 4.22
CA LEU A 242 -4.02 -8.66 5.39
C LEU A 242 -4.38 -10.08 5.02
N LEU A 243 -3.72 -11.04 5.64
CA LEU A 243 -4.10 -12.45 5.64
C LEU A 243 -4.39 -12.87 7.08
N CYS A 244 -5.61 -13.34 7.32
CA CYS A 244 -6.10 -13.75 8.63
C CYS A 244 -6.16 -15.27 8.77
N GLU A 245 -6.20 -15.75 10.01
CA GLU A 245 -6.09 -17.17 10.39
C GLU A 245 -7.18 -18.06 9.76
N ASN A 246 -8.40 -17.54 9.60
CA ASN A 246 -9.56 -18.24 9.02
C ASN A 246 -9.64 -18.14 7.49
N SER A 247 -8.49 -18.01 6.80
CA SER A 247 -8.44 -17.88 5.34
C SER A 247 -9.19 -16.65 4.82
N THR A 248 -9.25 -15.58 5.61
CA THR A 248 -9.83 -14.29 5.19
C THR A 248 -8.73 -13.32 4.78
N ILE A 249 -8.88 -12.72 3.60
CA ILE A 249 -7.99 -11.70 3.07
C ILE A 249 -8.71 -10.36 3.13
N LEU A 250 -8.03 -9.33 3.63
CA LEU A 250 -8.54 -7.97 3.67
C LEU A 250 -7.69 -7.07 2.79
N THR A 251 -8.32 -6.29 1.93
CA THR A 251 -7.67 -5.21 1.17
C THR A 251 -8.30 -3.88 1.52
N LEU A 252 -7.49 -2.93 1.97
CA LEU A 252 -7.91 -1.58 2.26
C LEU A 252 -7.11 -0.61 1.40
N HIS A 253 -7.80 0.25 0.67
CA HIS A 253 -7.17 1.18 -0.26
C HIS A 253 -7.44 2.62 0.17
N GLU A 254 -6.37 3.40 0.30
CA GLU A 254 -6.45 4.85 0.46
C GLU A 254 -7.24 5.48 -0.69
N ASP A 255 -8.00 6.51 -0.36
CA ASP A 255 -8.61 7.37 -1.37
C ASP A 255 -7.55 8.29 -1.97
N PRO A 256 -7.25 8.23 -3.28
CA PRO A 256 -6.37 9.21 -3.90
C PRO A 256 -6.98 10.62 -3.93
N PHE A 257 -8.31 10.75 -3.80
CA PHE A 257 -9.04 12.01 -3.92
C PHE A 257 -10.07 12.24 -2.80
N PRO A 258 -9.67 12.23 -1.51
CA PRO A 258 -10.58 12.20 -0.35
C PRO A 258 -11.49 13.44 -0.22
N PHE A 259 -11.12 14.55 -0.85
CA PHE A 259 -11.87 15.82 -0.82
C PHE A 259 -12.56 16.13 -2.15
N SER A 260 -12.50 15.24 -3.12
CA SER A 260 -13.24 15.37 -4.39
C SER A 260 -14.59 14.71 -4.25
N HIS A 261 -15.67 15.42 -4.59
CA HIS A 261 -17.00 14.82 -4.58
C HIS A 261 -17.08 13.74 -5.68
N PRO A 262 -17.62 12.53 -5.42
CA PRO A 262 -17.73 11.46 -6.43
C PRO A 262 -18.34 11.88 -7.77
N THR A 263 -19.26 12.85 -7.77
CA THR A 263 -19.95 13.37 -8.96
C THR A 263 -19.20 14.49 -9.69
N ALA A 264 -18.09 14.99 -9.12
CA ALA A 264 -17.32 16.12 -9.64
C ALA A 264 -15.87 15.73 -10.00
N LEU A 265 -15.60 14.44 -10.21
CA LEU A 265 -14.27 13.95 -10.57
C LEU A 265 -13.86 14.43 -11.97
N SER A 266 -12.66 14.99 -12.07
CA SER A 266 -12.07 15.30 -13.38
C SER A 266 -11.81 14.03 -14.20
N PRO A 267 -11.75 14.11 -15.55
CA PRO A 267 -11.48 12.94 -16.40
C PRO A 267 -10.20 12.20 -16.02
N LEU A 268 -9.16 12.92 -15.56
CA LEU A 268 -7.92 12.33 -15.08
C LEU A 268 -8.14 11.55 -13.78
N GLN A 269 -8.86 12.11 -12.81
CA GLN A 269 -9.18 11.44 -11.54
C GLN A 269 -10.01 10.17 -11.76
N SER A 270 -11.05 10.23 -12.60
CA SER A 270 -11.87 9.06 -12.95
C SER A 270 -11.03 7.98 -13.64
N ARG A 271 -10.10 8.36 -14.52
CA ARG A 271 -9.18 7.41 -15.15
C ARG A 271 -8.23 6.77 -14.14
N ILE A 272 -7.70 7.55 -13.19
CA ILE A 272 -6.85 7.04 -12.12
C ILE A 272 -7.63 6.01 -11.29
N LEU A 273 -8.82 6.34 -10.81
CA LEU A 273 -9.67 5.40 -10.06
C LEU A 273 -10.02 4.14 -10.85
N SER A 274 -10.31 4.27 -12.14
CA SER A 274 -10.56 3.11 -13.00
C SER A 274 -9.31 2.22 -13.15
N THR A 275 -8.14 2.85 -13.32
CA THR A 275 -6.85 2.12 -13.44
C THR A 275 -6.48 1.42 -12.13
N THR A 276 -6.81 2.02 -10.98
CA THR A 276 -6.50 1.43 -9.68
C THR A 276 -7.34 0.21 -9.39
N ARG A 277 -8.62 0.24 -9.79
CA ARG A 277 -9.56 -0.88 -9.69
C ARG A 277 -9.30 -1.96 -10.75
N GLN A 278 -8.72 -1.63 -11.90
CA GLN A 278 -8.47 -2.60 -12.98
C GLN A 278 -7.61 -3.81 -12.55
N ASN A 279 -6.65 -3.61 -11.64
CA ASN A 279 -5.81 -4.70 -11.16
C ASN A 279 -6.58 -5.67 -10.26
N LEU A 280 -7.39 -5.13 -9.35
CA LEU A 280 -8.31 -5.96 -8.55
C LEU A 280 -9.33 -6.66 -9.44
N LEU A 281 -9.79 -6.01 -10.50
CA LEU A 281 -10.76 -6.59 -11.44
C LEU A 281 -10.17 -7.81 -12.16
N ASN A 282 -8.87 -7.83 -12.47
CA ASN A 282 -8.22 -9.00 -13.05
C ASN A 282 -8.20 -10.18 -12.07
N VAL A 283 -7.89 -9.91 -10.80
CA VAL A 283 -7.96 -10.93 -9.73
C VAL A 283 -9.39 -11.41 -9.55
N PHE A 284 -10.34 -10.50 -9.42
CA PHE A 284 -11.77 -10.78 -9.26
C PHE A 284 -12.31 -11.65 -10.41
N ARG A 285 -11.99 -11.31 -11.66
CA ARG A 285 -12.34 -12.11 -12.85
C ARG A 285 -11.77 -13.52 -12.79
N SER A 286 -10.54 -13.68 -12.33
CA SER A 286 -9.87 -15.00 -12.24
C SER A 286 -10.50 -15.96 -11.22
N LEU A 287 -11.37 -15.45 -10.35
CA LEU A 287 -12.12 -16.25 -9.38
C LEU A 287 -13.40 -16.84 -9.98
N SER A 288 -13.83 -16.43 -11.17
CA SER A 288 -14.98 -17.01 -11.87
C SER A 288 -14.57 -18.26 -12.67
N THR A 289 -15.42 -19.28 -12.67
CA THR A 289 -15.23 -20.48 -13.52
C THR A 289 -15.77 -20.30 -14.94
N LEU A 290 -16.64 -19.29 -15.18
CA LEU A 290 -17.31 -19.06 -16.46
C LEU A 290 -16.39 -18.61 -17.60
N HIS A 291 -15.15 -18.26 -17.29
CA HIS A 291 -14.19 -17.74 -18.25
C HIS A 291 -13.24 -18.81 -18.81
N SER A 292 -13.53 -20.09 -18.58
CA SER A 292 -12.72 -21.17 -19.13
C SER A 292 -12.96 -21.33 -20.64
N ILE A 293 -11.93 -20.99 -21.43
CA ILE A 293 -11.56 -21.48 -22.78
C ILE A 293 -11.40 -20.40 -23.89
N PRO A 294 -12.21 -19.33 -24.01
CA PRO A 294 -11.94 -18.29 -25.04
C PRO A 294 -10.89 -17.24 -24.63
N LEU A 295 -10.73 -16.94 -23.33
CA LEU A 295 -9.75 -15.93 -22.86
C LEU A 295 -8.33 -16.46 -22.74
N LEU A 296 -8.18 -17.79 -22.74
CA LEU A 296 -6.89 -18.50 -22.84
C LEU A 296 -6.14 -18.17 -24.14
N SER A 297 -6.83 -17.76 -25.21
CA SER A 297 -6.21 -17.48 -26.50
C SER A 297 -5.63 -16.06 -26.64
N HIS A 298 -6.08 -15.08 -25.85
CA HIS A 298 -5.78 -13.67 -26.12
C HIS A 298 -4.87 -12.97 -25.08
N ASN A 299 -4.84 -13.38 -23.80
CA ASN A 299 -3.87 -12.83 -22.85
C ASN A 299 -3.56 -13.76 -21.66
N PRO A 300 -2.50 -14.59 -21.72
CA PRO A 300 -2.16 -15.53 -20.65
C PRO A 300 -1.77 -14.85 -19.33
N PHE A 301 -1.40 -13.55 -19.34
CA PHE A 301 -1.06 -12.81 -18.12
C PHE A 301 -2.30 -12.42 -17.29
N THR A 302 -3.50 -12.52 -17.84
CA THR A 302 -4.75 -12.25 -17.12
C THR A 302 -5.29 -13.48 -16.38
N LEU A 303 -4.71 -14.65 -16.62
CA LEU A 303 -5.13 -15.91 -16.01
C LEU A 303 -4.30 -16.20 -14.78
N LEU A 304 -4.90 -15.92 -13.62
CA LEU A 304 -4.29 -16.20 -12.33
C LEU A 304 -4.81 -17.57 -11.86
N PRO A 305 -3.94 -18.59 -11.69
CA PRO A 305 -4.34 -19.92 -11.22
C PRO A 305 -4.63 -19.91 -9.71
N ILE A 306 -5.61 -19.12 -9.28
CA ILE A 306 -6.07 -19.01 -7.89
C ILE A 306 -7.06 -20.13 -7.63
N ARG A 307 -8.18 -20.11 -8.36
CA ARG A 307 -9.28 -21.08 -8.26
C ARG A 307 -9.14 -22.24 -9.27
N THR A 308 -8.88 -21.93 -10.54
CA THR A 308 -8.72 -22.95 -11.59
C THR A 308 -7.24 -23.28 -11.81
N ARG A 309 -6.79 -24.46 -11.37
CA ARG A 309 -5.42 -24.95 -11.56
C ARG A 309 -5.37 -26.13 -12.54
N LEU A 310 -4.21 -26.32 -13.18
CA LEU A 310 -3.93 -27.51 -13.99
C LEU A 310 -3.83 -28.74 -13.07
N GLY A 311 -4.46 -29.84 -13.47
CA GLY A 311 -4.55 -31.08 -12.70
C GLY A 311 -5.92 -31.29 -12.08
N CYS A 312 -6.39 -32.54 -12.02
CA CYS A 312 -7.67 -32.91 -11.40
C CYS A 312 -7.52 -34.12 -10.47
N THR A 313 -6.30 -34.60 -10.25
CA THR A 313 -6.09 -35.77 -9.41
C THR A 313 -6.27 -35.41 -7.93
N PRO A 314 -6.83 -36.31 -7.11
CA PRO A 314 -7.04 -36.04 -5.69
C PRO A 314 -5.76 -35.59 -4.96
N SER A 315 -4.61 -36.18 -5.30
CA SER A 315 -3.30 -35.83 -4.74
C SER A 315 -2.85 -34.40 -5.07
N GLU A 316 -3.21 -33.88 -6.25
CA GLU A 316 -2.90 -32.50 -6.67
C GLU A 316 -3.88 -31.48 -6.09
N THR A 317 -5.10 -31.90 -5.71
CA THR A 317 -6.14 -31.00 -5.21
C THR A 317 -6.14 -30.83 -3.70
N VAL A 318 -5.50 -31.74 -2.94
CA VAL A 318 -5.49 -31.72 -1.46
C VAL A 318 -5.09 -30.36 -0.87
N HIS A 319 -4.07 -29.71 -1.44
CA HIS A 319 -3.53 -28.46 -0.89
C HIS A 319 -4.22 -27.20 -1.40
N ARG A 320 -5.21 -27.30 -2.30
CA ARG A 320 -5.86 -26.12 -2.88
C ARG A 320 -6.59 -25.24 -1.86
N PRO A 321 -7.38 -25.79 -0.91
CA PRO A 321 -8.04 -24.97 0.10
C PRO A 321 -7.05 -24.21 0.99
N SER A 322 -5.91 -24.83 1.33
CA SER A 322 -4.86 -24.18 2.13
C SER A 322 -4.02 -23.17 1.33
N ASP A 323 -3.88 -23.37 0.02
CA ASP A 323 -3.08 -22.51 -0.85
C ASP A 323 -3.84 -21.31 -1.39
N ALA A 324 -5.15 -21.44 -1.63
CA ALA A 324 -5.97 -20.41 -2.26
C ALA A 324 -5.89 -19.05 -1.54
N PRO A 325 -5.94 -18.97 -0.19
CA PRO A 325 -5.85 -17.69 0.51
C PRO A 325 -4.50 -17.01 0.32
N GLY A 326 -3.41 -17.77 0.43
CA GLY A 326 -2.06 -17.24 0.24
C GLY A 326 -1.77 -16.88 -1.23
N LEU A 327 -2.34 -17.60 -2.20
CA LEU A 327 -2.26 -17.20 -3.60
C LEU A 327 -3.04 -15.92 -3.88
N LEU A 328 -4.25 -15.78 -3.33
CA LEU A 328 -5.01 -14.55 -3.44
C LEU A 328 -4.22 -13.38 -2.84
N PHE A 329 -3.67 -13.55 -1.63
CA PHE A 329 -2.79 -12.59 -0.99
C PHE A 329 -1.61 -12.21 -1.90
N TYR A 330 -0.95 -13.19 -2.52
CA TYR A 330 0.12 -12.95 -3.49
C TYR A 330 -0.33 -12.12 -4.70
N TYR A 331 -1.45 -12.46 -5.34
CA TYR A 331 -1.89 -11.74 -6.55
C TYR A 331 -2.49 -10.37 -6.28
N LEU A 332 -2.99 -10.11 -5.07
CA LEU A 332 -3.40 -8.78 -4.64
C LEU A 332 -2.18 -7.91 -4.31
N PHE A 333 -1.13 -8.51 -3.76
CA PHE A 333 0.17 -7.86 -3.57
C PHE A 333 0.86 -7.58 -4.92
N GLU A 334 0.87 -8.57 -5.81
CA GLU A 334 1.51 -8.51 -7.11
C GLU A 334 0.71 -7.63 -8.07
N ASN A 335 1.13 -6.37 -8.19
CA ASN A 335 0.68 -5.49 -9.25
C ASN A 335 1.74 -5.39 -10.35
N TRP A 336 1.96 -6.51 -11.05
CA TRP A 336 3.03 -6.66 -12.03
C TRP A 336 2.95 -5.64 -13.17
N HIS A 337 1.74 -5.37 -13.68
CA HIS A 337 1.56 -4.47 -14.82
C HIS A 337 2.03 -3.04 -14.51
N ASN A 338 1.71 -2.53 -13.33
CA ASN A 338 2.14 -1.19 -12.95
C ASN A 338 3.62 -1.14 -12.60
N SER A 339 4.13 -2.17 -11.93
CA SER A 339 5.51 -2.22 -11.47
C SER A 339 6.49 -2.29 -12.64
N TYR A 340 6.20 -3.07 -13.68
CA TYR A 340 7.08 -3.24 -14.85
C TYR A 340 7.00 -2.05 -15.83
N THR A 341 5.81 -1.47 -16.03
CA THR A 341 5.59 -0.44 -17.05
C THR A 341 6.34 0.86 -16.80
N LEU A 342 6.69 1.16 -15.55
CA LEU A 342 7.40 2.39 -15.20
C LEU A 342 8.85 2.42 -15.71
N VAL A 343 9.53 1.27 -15.77
CA VAL A 343 10.99 1.23 -16.02
C VAL A 343 11.39 0.29 -17.15
N VAL A 344 10.72 -0.86 -17.35
CA VAL A 344 11.32 -1.99 -18.10
C VAL A 344 10.80 -2.15 -19.53
N ARG A 345 9.86 -1.30 -19.99
CA ARG A 345 9.43 -1.35 -21.41
C ARG A 345 10.52 -0.79 -22.32
N LYS A 346 10.64 -1.30 -23.55
CA LYS A 346 11.53 -0.75 -24.61
C LYS A 346 11.27 0.74 -24.92
N GLU A 347 10.11 1.25 -24.50
CA GLU A 347 9.72 2.65 -24.57
C GLU A 347 9.60 3.27 -23.16
N SER A 348 10.44 2.85 -22.22
CA SER A 348 10.45 3.45 -20.89
C SER A 348 10.66 4.96 -21.05
N ARG A 349 9.92 5.73 -20.26
CA ARG A 349 10.03 7.20 -20.25
C ARG A 349 11.48 7.60 -20.02
N TYR A 350 12.14 6.97 -19.05
CA TYR A 350 13.52 7.27 -18.69
C TYR A 350 14.51 6.95 -19.82
N GLY A 351 14.40 5.79 -20.48
CA GLY A 351 15.28 5.43 -21.59
C GLY A 351 15.13 6.35 -22.80
N SER A 352 13.88 6.61 -23.21
CA SER A 352 13.59 7.50 -24.34
C SER A 352 14.03 8.95 -24.08
N GLU A 353 13.82 9.43 -22.86
CA GLU A 353 14.20 10.79 -22.46
C GLU A 353 15.71 10.95 -22.31
N LEU A 354 16.42 10.00 -21.71
CA LEU A 354 17.89 9.99 -21.66
C LEU A 354 18.51 9.94 -23.06
N ALA A 355 17.93 9.15 -23.98
CA ALA A 355 18.37 9.12 -25.37
C ALA A 355 18.12 10.44 -26.11
N SER A 356 17.02 11.15 -25.81
CA SER A 356 16.78 12.50 -26.36
C SER A 356 17.77 13.51 -25.82
N LEU A 357 17.93 13.57 -24.49
CA LEU A 357 18.89 14.45 -23.82
C LEU A 357 20.30 14.21 -24.34
N ARG A 358 20.71 12.96 -24.51
CA ARG A 358 22.00 12.60 -25.11
C ARG A 358 22.17 13.28 -26.47
N ARG A 359 21.21 13.13 -27.40
CA ARG A 359 21.28 13.73 -28.74
C ARG A 359 21.31 15.26 -28.68
N GLU A 360 20.46 15.87 -27.87
CA GLU A 360 20.38 17.34 -27.71
C GLU A 360 21.67 17.91 -27.10
N MET A 361 22.25 17.23 -26.12
CA MET A 361 23.51 17.61 -25.48
C MET A 361 24.72 17.46 -26.41
N PHE A 362 24.73 16.44 -27.27
CA PHE A 362 25.74 16.30 -28.33
C PHE A 362 25.66 17.42 -29.37
N ALA A 363 24.44 17.84 -29.74
CA ALA A 363 24.24 18.92 -30.69
C ALA A 363 24.58 20.28 -30.07
N GLN A 364 24.00 20.61 -28.91
CA GLN A 364 24.22 21.87 -28.22
C GLN A 364 24.04 21.73 -26.69
N PRO A 365 25.12 21.62 -25.90
CA PRO A 365 25.00 21.51 -24.45
C PRO A 365 24.52 22.84 -23.83
N ARG A 366 23.38 22.79 -23.12
CA ARG A 366 22.77 23.92 -22.41
C ARG A 366 22.59 23.57 -20.92
N LEU A 367 22.48 24.59 -20.06
CA LEU A 367 22.38 24.40 -18.60
C LEU A 367 21.13 23.61 -18.19
N HIS A 368 19.99 23.85 -18.83
CA HIS A 368 18.74 23.15 -18.53
C HIS A 368 18.82 21.62 -18.73
N HIS A 369 19.75 21.12 -19.56
CA HIS A 369 19.99 19.68 -19.68
C HIS A 369 20.53 19.09 -18.37
N ILE A 370 21.36 19.84 -17.63
CA ILE A 370 21.90 19.40 -16.33
C ILE A 370 20.78 19.37 -15.29
N ASP A 371 19.93 20.41 -15.26
CA ASP A 371 18.78 20.46 -14.35
C ASP A 371 17.82 19.30 -14.62
N ARG A 372 17.59 18.95 -15.89
CA ARG A 372 16.76 17.80 -16.24
C ARG A 372 17.41 16.46 -15.88
N LEU A 373 18.72 16.29 -16.11
CA LEU A 373 19.45 15.10 -15.66
C LEU A 373 19.43 14.93 -14.13
N ASP A 374 19.49 16.03 -13.38
CA ASP A 374 19.34 16.00 -11.92
C ASP A 374 17.92 15.58 -11.51
N GLY A 375 16.89 16.15 -12.15
CA GLY A 375 15.49 15.74 -11.98
C GLY A 375 15.30 14.25 -12.23
N LEU A 376 15.76 13.74 -13.37
CA LEU A 376 15.71 12.31 -13.70
C LEU A 376 16.46 11.45 -12.68
N GLY A 377 17.62 11.91 -12.20
CA GLY A 377 18.36 11.22 -11.15
C GLY A 377 17.57 11.12 -9.84
N LYS A 378 16.83 12.17 -9.46
CA LYS A 378 15.94 12.15 -8.29
C LYS A 378 14.78 11.18 -8.49
N GLU A 379 14.10 11.26 -9.64
CA GLU A 379 12.99 10.37 -10.01
C GLU A 379 13.42 8.89 -9.98
N LEU A 380 14.53 8.54 -10.62
CA LEU A 380 15.08 7.18 -10.66
C LEU A 380 15.49 6.66 -9.27
N ASN A 381 16.07 7.52 -8.42
CA ASN A 381 16.43 7.12 -7.05
C ASN A 381 15.20 6.86 -6.17
N VAL A 382 14.09 7.57 -6.38
CA VAL A 382 12.83 7.30 -5.69
C VAL A 382 12.27 5.94 -6.11
N LEU A 383 12.29 5.64 -7.41
CA LEU A 383 11.90 4.32 -7.93
C LEU A 383 12.81 3.20 -7.41
N LYS A 384 14.13 3.40 -7.38
CA LYS A 384 15.08 2.42 -6.81
C LYS A 384 14.68 2.04 -5.38
N ARG A 385 14.53 3.04 -4.50
CA ARG A 385 14.15 2.83 -3.10
C ARG A 385 12.79 2.16 -2.96
N HIS A 386 11.86 2.48 -3.84
CA HIS A 386 10.53 1.88 -3.87
C HIS A 386 10.60 0.37 -4.18
N TYR A 387 11.30 -0.03 -5.24
CA TYR A 387 11.48 -1.46 -5.57
C TYR A 387 12.28 -2.21 -4.51
N GLU A 388 13.30 -1.59 -3.91
CA GLU A 388 14.02 -2.17 -2.78
C GLU A 388 13.09 -2.38 -1.57
N SER A 389 12.14 -1.47 -1.33
CA SER A 389 11.14 -1.60 -0.26
C SER A 389 10.23 -2.82 -0.49
N TYR A 390 9.80 -3.05 -1.74
CA TYR A 390 9.06 -4.26 -2.11
C TYR A 390 9.87 -5.53 -1.86
N VAL A 391 11.14 -5.55 -2.24
CA VAL A 391 12.04 -6.69 -1.96
C VAL A 391 12.13 -6.96 -0.46
N ARG A 392 12.31 -5.91 0.36
CA ARG A 392 12.35 -6.04 1.83
C ARG A 392 11.04 -6.59 2.39
N LEU A 393 9.89 -6.12 1.91
CA LEU A 393 8.58 -6.66 2.32
C LEU A 393 8.47 -8.15 1.98
N ILE A 394 8.85 -8.55 0.76
CA ILE A 394 8.80 -9.95 0.34
C ILE A 394 9.73 -10.82 1.21
N ASP A 395 10.95 -10.36 1.48
CA ASP A 395 11.88 -11.08 2.36
C ASP A 395 11.25 -11.26 3.76
N ARG A 396 10.61 -10.23 4.34
CA ARG A 396 9.89 -10.34 5.63
C ARG A 396 8.67 -11.27 5.61
N ILE A 397 7.93 -11.31 4.51
CA ILE A 397 6.79 -12.23 4.33
C ILE A 397 7.29 -13.69 4.25
N LEU A 398 8.48 -13.91 3.69
CA LEU A 398 9.07 -15.24 3.52
C LEU A 398 9.85 -15.74 4.74
N GLU A 399 10.28 -14.84 5.62
CA GLU A 399 10.99 -15.16 6.87
C GLU A 399 10.13 -16.06 7.78
N PRO A 400 10.71 -17.14 8.35
CA PRO A 400 10.04 -17.95 9.35
C PRO A 400 9.75 -17.11 10.60
N GLN A 401 8.48 -16.96 10.97
CA GLN A 401 8.08 -16.18 12.14
C GLN A 401 8.31 -17.01 13.40
N LEU A 402 9.25 -16.60 14.26
CA LEU A 402 9.51 -17.25 15.55
C LEU A 402 8.68 -16.58 16.65
N PRO A 403 8.02 -17.34 17.55
CA PRO A 403 7.29 -16.77 18.67
C PRO A 403 8.25 -15.98 19.58
N THR A 404 7.87 -14.77 19.98
CA THR A 404 8.54 -14.05 21.07
C THR A 404 7.56 -13.85 22.22
N ALA A 405 7.96 -14.24 23.45
CA ALA A 405 7.11 -14.21 24.65
C ALA A 405 6.46 -12.84 24.94
N ALA A 406 7.06 -11.74 24.47
CA ALA A 406 6.50 -10.39 24.61
C ALA A 406 5.21 -10.14 23.79
N SER A 407 4.98 -10.89 22.70
CA SER A 407 3.74 -10.81 21.90
C SER A 407 2.53 -11.42 22.61
N LEU A 408 2.78 -12.37 23.53
CA LEU A 408 1.73 -13.05 24.29
C LEU A 408 1.07 -12.16 25.37
N ASN A 409 1.67 -11.02 25.72
CA ASN A 409 1.14 -10.12 26.75
C ASN A 409 0.37 -8.90 26.22
N ASN A 410 0.41 -8.61 24.92
CA ASN A 410 -0.20 -7.39 24.32
C ASN A 410 -1.61 -7.60 23.72
N SER A 411 -2.22 -8.78 23.85
CA SER A 411 -3.56 -9.04 23.30
C SER A 411 -4.65 -8.45 24.20
N GLN A 412 -5.64 -7.82 23.57
CA GLN A 412 -6.78 -7.22 24.28
C GLN A 412 -7.79 -8.25 24.78
N VAL A 413 -7.67 -9.52 24.38
CA VAL A 413 -8.64 -10.59 24.71
C VAL A 413 -8.41 -11.20 26.10
N VAL A 414 -7.26 -10.96 26.76
CA VAL A 414 -6.98 -11.52 28.10
C VAL A 414 -7.42 -10.58 29.23
N GLY A 415 -7.90 -9.37 28.93
CA GLY A 415 -8.25 -8.36 29.92
C GLY A 415 -9.62 -8.51 30.59
N SER A 416 -10.51 -9.41 30.12
CA SER A 416 -11.91 -9.42 30.59
C SER A 416 -12.37 -10.68 31.31
N SER A 417 -11.46 -11.62 31.61
CA SER A 417 -11.80 -12.88 32.30
C SER A 417 -11.11 -13.06 33.67
N ALA A 418 -10.55 -11.98 34.23
CA ALA A 418 -9.85 -12.03 35.52
C ALA A 418 -10.78 -12.01 36.76
N ASP A 419 -12.10 -12.02 36.56
CA ASP A 419 -13.09 -12.15 37.63
C ASP A 419 -13.88 -13.48 37.52
N SER A 420 -13.16 -14.59 37.61
CA SER A 420 -13.76 -15.83 38.12
C SER A 420 -12.72 -16.66 38.86
N ARG A 421 -12.54 -16.33 40.15
CA ARG A 421 -11.93 -17.23 41.13
C ARG A 421 -12.84 -18.44 41.29
N ILE A 422 -12.61 -19.52 40.55
CA ILE A 422 -13.15 -20.84 40.88
C ILE A 422 -12.04 -21.89 40.78
N SER A 423 -11.58 -22.26 41.97
CA SER A 423 -11.06 -23.56 42.41
C SER A 423 -10.14 -24.35 41.50
N LEU A 424 -8.88 -24.42 41.96
CA LEU A 424 -8.01 -25.57 41.88
C LEU A 424 -8.79 -26.87 42.14
N ASP A 425 -8.65 -27.81 41.21
CA ASP A 425 -8.47 -29.26 41.40
C ASP A 425 -9.36 -30.08 40.44
N THR A 426 -8.84 -30.37 39.25
CA THR A 426 -9.22 -31.56 38.47
C THR A 426 -8.20 -31.79 37.35
N VAL A 427 -7.50 -32.91 37.45
CA VAL A 427 -6.55 -33.44 36.48
C VAL A 427 -7.23 -33.61 35.11
N ARG A 428 -6.90 -32.74 34.17
CA ARG A 428 -7.03 -32.98 32.72
C ARG A 428 -5.69 -32.67 32.07
N PRO A 429 -5.24 -33.45 31.08
CA PRO A 429 -3.98 -33.17 30.42
C PRO A 429 -4.11 -31.82 29.71
N VAL A 430 -3.29 -30.87 30.15
CA VAL A 430 -3.05 -29.60 29.46
C VAL A 430 -2.64 -29.98 28.04
N VAL A 431 -3.53 -29.73 27.10
CA VAL A 431 -3.19 -29.70 25.68
C VAL A 431 -2.17 -28.58 25.57
N LEU A 432 -0.91 -29.00 25.39
CA LEU A 432 0.23 -28.14 25.07
C LEU A 432 -0.24 -27.16 23.98
N GLU A 433 -0.38 -25.88 24.33
CA GLU A 433 -0.63 -24.81 23.36
C GLU A 433 0.40 -24.97 22.25
N LYS A 434 -0.05 -25.29 21.03
CA LYS A 434 0.81 -25.32 19.85
C LYS A 434 1.59 -24.01 19.85
N ASP A 435 2.92 -24.10 19.86
CA ASP A 435 3.86 -22.98 19.76
C ASP A 435 3.23 -21.83 18.97
N SER A 436 2.77 -20.79 19.67
CA SER A 436 1.95 -19.73 19.09
C SER A 436 2.84 -18.86 18.19
N LEU A 437 2.97 -19.28 16.93
CA LEU A 437 3.68 -18.54 15.90
C LEU A 437 2.97 -17.19 15.71
N LEU A 438 3.76 -16.11 15.70
CA LEU A 438 3.29 -14.79 15.34
C LEU A 438 2.94 -14.77 13.84
N GLY A 439 1.76 -14.27 13.49
CA GLY A 439 1.30 -14.13 12.12
C GLY A 439 0.82 -15.43 11.48
N VAL A 440 0.15 -15.28 10.34
CA VAL A 440 -0.38 -16.40 9.55
C VAL A 440 0.68 -16.86 8.56
N ALA A 441 1.08 -18.13 8.66
CA ALA A 441 2.08 -18.70 7.77
C ALA A 441 1.50 -18.94 6.36
N LEU A 442 2.25 -18.53 5.34
CA LEU A 442 1.94 -18.85 3.95
C LEU A 442 2.24 -20.33 3.66
N SER A 443 1.37 -20.96 2.87
CA SER A 443 1.63 -22.30 2.33
C SER A 443 2.75 -22.29 1.27
N SER A 444 3.15 -23.48 0.79
CA SER A 444 4.33 -23.62 -0.08
C SER A 444 4.17 -22.94 -1.44
N ALA A 445 3.00 -23.02 -2.07
CA ALA A 445 2.73 -22.44 -3.39
C ALA A 445 2.89 -20.90 -3.44
N PRO A 446 2.24 -20.10 -2.57
CA PRO A 446 2.44 -18.66 -2.53
C PRO A 446 3.86 -18.26 -2.13
N ARG A 447 4.52 -18.99 -1.22
CA ARG A 447 5.94 -18.72 -0.88
C ARG A 447 6.85 -18.81 -2.10
N ALA A 448 6.67 -19.83 -2.94
CA ALA A 448 7.43 -19.97 -4.18
C ALA A 448 7.12 -18.85 -5.21
N ARG A 449 5.89 -18.32 -5.22
CA ARG A 449 5.50 -17.17 -6.07
C ARG A 449 6.14 -15.87 -5.59
N PHE A 450 6.08 -15.59 -4.29
CA PHE A 450 6.78 -14.46 -3.67
C PHE A 450 8.28 -14.50 -3.91
N GLY A 451 8.92 -15.67 -3.74
CA GLY A 451 10.35 -15.85 -4.02
C GLY A 451 10.71 -15.48 -5.46
N ARG A 452 9.91 -15.95 -6.43
CA ARG A 452 10.09 -15.56 -7.85
C ARG A 452 9.88 -14.08 -8.08
N LEU A 453 8.82 -13.48 -7.53
CA LEU A 453 8.54 -12.05 -7.68
C LEU A 453 9.71 -11.19 -7.18
N ARG A 454 10.31 -11.56 -6.05
CA ARG A 454 11.51 -10.90 -5.53
C ARG A 454 12.66 -10.93 -6.54
N ASP A 455 12.93 -12.10 -7.11
CA ASP A 455 14.01 -12.28 -8.07
C ASP A 455 13.72 -11.50 -9.37
N LEU A 456 12.46 -11.48 -9.82
CA LEU A 456 12.01 -10.66 -10.94
C LEU A 456 12.19 -9.16 -10.70
N ILE A 457 11.83 -8.64 -9.53
CA ILE A 457 12.03 -7.22 -9.19
C ILE A 457 13.51 -6.86 -9.20
N ARG A 458 14.37 -7.73 -8.66
CA ARG A 458 15.83 -7.53 -8.68
C ARG A 458 16.38 -7.49 -10.10
N SER A 459 16.08 -8.50 -10.92
CA SER A 459 16.67 -8.61 -12.26
C SER A 459 16.05 -7.68 -13.30
N TYR A 460 14.75 -7.38 -13.20
CA TYR A 460 14.08 -6.57 -14.24
C TYR A 460 13.96 -5.11 -13.86
N ALA A 461 13.56 -4.78 -12.63
CA ALA A 461 13.31 -3.39 -12.25
C ALA A 461 14.58 -2.71 -11.72
N LEU A 462 15.25 -3.33 -10.73
CA LEU A 462 16.40 -2.71 -10.08
C LEU A 462 17.62 -2.60 -11.02
N GLU A 463 17.96 -3.66 -11.76
CA GLU A 463 19.06 -3.61 -12.73
C GLU A 463 18.83 -2.56 -13.84
N GLU A 464 17.58 -2.42 -14.33
CA GLU A 464 17.24 -1.43 -15.35
C GLU A 464 17.31 0.01 -14.80
N VAL A 465 16.81 0.26 -13.58
CA VAL A 465 16.98 1.56 -12.90
C VAL A 465 18.47 1.89 -12.73
N GLU A 466 19.28 0.90 -12.33
CA GLU A 466 20.73 1.08 -12.23
C GLU A 466 21.40 1.36 -13.58
N GLY A 467 20.91 0.75 -14.66
CA GLY A 467 21.30 1.05 -16.03
C GLY A 467 21.08 2.51 -16.38
N TYR A 468 19.88 3.05 -16.13
CA TYR A 468 19.57 4.47 -16.39
C TYR A 468 20.38 5.42 -15.50
N LEU A 469 20.61 5.08 -14.24
CA LEU A 469 21.45 5.88 -13.35
C LEU A 469 22.90 5.96 -13.88
N LYS A 470 23.47 4.84 -14.34
CA LYS A 470 24.81 4.81 -14.96
C LYS A 470 24.87 5.60 -16.26
N GLU A 471 23.85 5.50 -17.12
CA GLU A 471 23.79 6.30 -18.35
C GLU A 471 23.74 7.80 -18.03
N LYS A 472 22.91 8.20 -17.07
CA LYS A 472 22.84 9.58 -16.58
C LYS A 472 24.19 10.07 -16.07
N GLU A 473 24.90 9.28 -15.28
CA GLU A 473 26.26 9.62 -14.80
C GLU A 473 27.25 9.79 -15.95
N GLY A 474 27.17 8.92 -16.96
CA GLY A 474 27.96 9.04 -18.20
C GLY A 474 27.70 10.34 -18.95
N LEU A 475 26.43 10.77 -19.06
CA LEU A 475 26.07 12.05 -19.69
C LEU A 475 26.57 13.26 -18.88
N VAL A 476 26.49 13.22 -17.54
CA VAL A 476 27.04 14.29 -16.68
C VAL A 476 28.57 14.39 -16.82
N ALA A 477 29.27 13.25 -16.84
CA ALA A 477 30.71 13.20 -17.03
C ALA A 477 31.11 13.77 -18.40
N MET A 478 30.36 13.45 -19.45
CA MET A 478 30.56 13.97 -20.80
C MET A 478 30.44 15.49 -20.88
N VAL A 479 29.40 16.09 -20.27
CA VAL A 479 29.25 17.56 -20.21
C VAL A 479 30.40 18.21 -19.47
N SER A 480 30.77 17.65 -18.32
CA SER A 480 31.92 18.13 -17.55
C SER A 480 33.20 18.09 -18.38
N GLY A 481 33.34 17.06 -19.22
CA GLY A 481 34.41 16.90 -20.21
C GLY A 481 34.36 17.87 -21.38
N PHE A 482 33.19 18.37 -21.81
CA PHE A 482 33.05 19.38 -22.88
C PHE A 482 33.21 20.83 -22.37
N VAL A 483 32.79 21.11 -21.13
CA VAL A 483 32.88 22.44 -20.52
C VAL A 483 34.31 22.77 -20.09
N ARG A 484 35.08 21.80 -19.58
CA ARG A 484 36.49 21.96 -19.19
C ARG A 484 37.41 22.46 -20.33
N PRO A 485 37.41 21.90 -21.56
CA PRO A 485 38.24 22.36 -22.66
C PRO A 485 37.77 23.68 -23.27
N ARG A 486 36.48 24.03 -23.17
CA ARG A 486 35.99 25.36 -23.60
C ARG A 486 36.54 26.50 -22.72
N ARG A 487 36.69 26.29 -21.41
CA ARG A 487 37.39 27.25 -20.53
C ARG A 487 38.88 27.37 -20.84
N ARG A 488 39.54 26.28 -21.27
CA ARG A 488 40.94 26.34 -21.72
C ARG A 488 41.12 27.07 -23.05
N ARG A 489 40.16 27.00 -23.98
CA ARG A 489 40.22 27.78 -25.23
C ARG A 489 39.96 29.27 -25.07
N LEU A 490 39.21 29.72 -24.06
CA LEU A 490 39.07 31.15 -23.78
C LEU A 490 40.34 31.78 -23.20
N PHE A 491 41.19 31.01 -22.51
CA PHE A 491 42.47 31.50 -22.00
C PHE A 491 43.59 31.54 -23.04
N VAL A 492 43.43 30.90 -24.21
CA VAL A 492 44.44 30.90 -25.29
C VAL A 492 44.16 31.97 -26.36
N ILE A 493 43.08 32.75 -26.21
CA ILE A 493 42.76 33.89 -27.10
C ILE A 493 43.02 35.25 -26.40
N LEU A 494 43.62 35.22 -25.20
CA LEU A 494 44.00 36.39 -24.41
C LEU A 494 45.48 36.34 -23.96
N GLU A 495 46.36 35.76 -24.78
CA GLU A 495 47.81 35.98 -24.72
C GLU A 495 48.31 36.53 -26.06
#